data_AF-A0AAV9RV47-F1
#
_entry.id   AF-A0AAV9RV47-F1
#
_cell.length_a   1.000
_cell.length_b   1.000
_cell.length_c   1.000
_cell.angle_alpha   90.00
_cell.angle_beta   90.00
_cell.angle_gamma   90.00
#
_symmetry.space_group_name_H-M   'P 1'
#
loop_
_entity.id
_entity.type
_entity.pdbx_description
1 polymer ?
#
loop_
_entity_poly.entity_id
_entity_poly.type
_entity_poly.pdbx_seq_one_letter_code
_entity_poly.pdbx_strand_id
1 'polypeptide(L)'
;MDCQGTLIIPTLHSVLHDESMWETPQSFNPEHFLDQDGQFRKRDAFMPFSTGKRVCLGEQLARMELFLFFTSLLQRFTFSAPAGKQPSLEFRLGGIRSPKPYHLL
;
A
#
# COMPACT_ATOMS: atom_id res chain seq x y z
N MET A 1 35.06 -12.08 12.13
CA MET A 1 34.17 -11.12 12.80
C MET A 1 32.84 -11.83 12.98
N ASP A 2 32.38 -11.99 14.21
CA ASP A 2 31.06 -12.55 14.51
C ASP A 2 30.05 -11.38 14.54
N CYS A 3 29.06 -11.41 13.65
CA CYS A 3 28.05 -10.36 13.49
C CYS A 3 26.68 -10.78 14.05
N GLN A 4 26.62 -11.86 14.82
CA GLN A 4 25.40 -12.33 15.46
C GLN A 4 24.76 -11.23 16.34
N GLY A 5 23.45 -11.04 16.19
CA GLY A 5 22.69 -10.04 16.95
C GLY A 5 22.64 -8.64 16.33
N THR A 6 23.24 -8.43 15.14
CA THR A 6 23.14 -7.17 14.41
C THR A 6 21.68 -6.84 14.06
N LEU A 7 21.25 -5.62 14.35
CA LEU A 7 19.91 -5.13 14.00
C LEU A 7 19.83 -4.88 12.48
N ILE A 8 18.82 -5.48 11.84
CA ILE A 8 18.49 -5.25 10.44
C ILE A 8 17.13 -4.57 10.37
N ILE A 9 17.07 -3.40 9.74
CA ILE A 9 15.83 -2.65 9.53
C ILE A 9 15.50 -2.70 8.03
N PRO A 10 14.52 -3.52 7.60
CA PRO A 10 14.12 -3.56 6.21
C PRO A 10 13.31 -2.31 5.84
N THR A 11 13.80 -1.52 4.88
CA THR A 11 13.12 -0.35 4.32
C THR A 11 12.15 -0.77 3.22
N LEU A 12 10.99 -1.35 3.56
CA LEU A 12 10.00 -1.79 2.57
C LEU A 12 9.54 -0.67 1.61
N HIS A 13 9.58 0.58 2.07
CA HIS A 13 9.29 1.75 1.24
C HIS A 13 10.17 1.81 -0.02
N SER A 14 11.45 1.43 0.05
CA SER A 14 12.35 1.52 -1.09
C SER A 14 11.95 0.56 -2.21
N VAL A 15 11.61 -0.69 -1.87
CA VAL A 15 11.16 -1.69 -2.86
C VAL A 15 9.88 -1.24 -3.55
N LEU A 16 8.96 -0.63 -2.79
CA LEU A 16 7.68 -0.14 -3.33
C LEU A 16 7.83 1.12 -4.21
N HIS A 17 9.00 1.77 -4.22
CA HIS A 17 9.29 2.95 -5.04
C HIS A 17 10.54 2.76 -5.92
N ASP A 18 10.98 1.53 -6.13
CA ASP A 18 12.15 1.21 -6.95
C ASP A 18 11.84 1.46 -8.43
N GLU A 19 12.53 2.42 -9.05
CA GLU A 19 12.35 2.81 -10.46
C GLU A 19 12.74 1.71 -11.45
N SER A 20 13.55 0.74 -11.05
CA SER A 20 13.86 -0.43 -11.89
C SER A 20 12.72 -1.44 -11.95
N MET A 21 11.82 -1.39 -10.95
CA MET A 21 10.67 -2.27 -10.87
C MET A 21 9.42 -1.54 -11.35
N TRP A 22 9.16 -0.31 -10.92
CA TRP A 22 7.90 0.40 -11.17
C TRP A 22 8.09 1.52 -12.18
N GLU A 23 7.18 1.61 -13.16
CA GLU A 23 7.27 2.58 -14.26
C GLU A 23 7.02 4.02 -13.78
N THR A 24 6.06 4.23 -12.88
CA THR A 24 5.75 5.54 -12.28
C THR A 24 5.66 5.46 -10.74
N PRO A 25 6.76 5.20 -10.00
CA PRO A 25 6.72 4.83 -8.59
C PRO A 25 6.22 5.94 -7.66
N GLN A 26 6.34 7.20 -8.08
CA GLN A 26 5.88 8.37 -7.31
C GLN A 26 4.42 8.75 -7.60
N SER A 27 3.78 8.07 -8.54
CA SER A 27 2.39 8.32 -8.93
C SER A 27 1.49 7.16 -8.48
N PHE A 28 0.30 7.48 -7.99
CA PHE A 28 -0.72 6.47 -7.75
C PHE A 28 -1.23 5.95 -9.10
N ASN A 29 -0.77 4.77 -9.49
CA ASN A 29 -1.07 4.15 -10.78
C ASN A 29 -1.54 2.70 -10.60
N PRO A 30 -2.85 2.43 -10.59
CA PRO A 30 -3.40 1.06 -10.51
C PRO A 30 -2.96 0.15 -11.66
N GLU A 31 -2.65 0.71 -12.84
CA GLU A 31 -2.27 -0.03 -14.04
C GLU A 31 -0.95 -0.80 -13.86
N HIS A 32 -0.12 -0.46 -12.87
CA HIS A 32 1.05 -1.27 -12.52
C HIS A 32 0.70 -2.73 -12.20
N PHE A 33 -0.56 -3.00 -11.81
CA PHE A 33 -1.07 -4.33 -11.47
C PHE A 33 -1.88 -4.98 -12.59
N LEU A 34 -1.87 -4.42 -13.81
CA LEU A 34 -2.52 -4.99 -14.98
C LEU A 34 -1.49 -5.40 -16.03
N ASP A 35 -1.76 -6.48 -16.77
CA ASP A 35 -1.02 -6.87 -17.97
C ASP A 35 -1.59 -6.20 -19.23
N GLN A 36 -1.05 -6.56 -20.40
CA GLN A 36 -1.43 -5.98 -21.69
C GLN A 36 -2.88 -6.27 -22.07
N ASP A 37 -3.48 -7.32 -21.51
CA ASP A 37 -4.87 -7.72 -21.73
C ASP A 37 -5.81 -7.19 -20.64
N GLY A 38 -5.30 -6.33 -19.75
CA GLY A 38 -6.04 -5.76 -18.63
C GLY A 38 -6.33 -6.77 -17.51
N GLN A 39 -5.65 -7.92 -17.48
CA GLN A 39 -5.81 -8.90 -16.40
C GLN A 39 -4.88 -8.57 -15.23
N PHE A 40 -5.29 -8.98 -14.03
CA PHE A 40 -4.47 -8.76 -12.84
C PHE A 40 -3.14 -9.52 -12.93
N ARG A 41 -2.03 -8.79 -12.83
CA ARG A 41 -0.68 -9.35 -12.71
C ARG A 41 -0.16 -9.19 -11.29
N LYS A 42 0.32 -10.29 -10.69
CA LYS A 42 1.06 -10.23 -9.43
C LYS A 42 2.45 -9.66 -9.68
N ARG A 43 2.94 -8.85 -8.74
CA ARG A 43 4.26 -8.22 -8.78
C ARG A 43 5.09 -8.69 -7.60
N ASP A 44 6.23 -9.33 -7.83
CA ASP A 44 7.08 -9.84 -6.73
C ASP A 44 7.69 -8.70 -5.89
N ALA A 45 7.93 -7.53 -6.48
CA ALA A 45 8.33 -6.32 -5.77
C ALA A 45 7.21 -5.74 -4.87
N PHE A 46 5.98 -6.23 -4.97
CA PHE A 46 4.89 -5.78 -4.11
C PHE A 46 4.91 -6.54 -2.78
N MET A 47 5.67 -6.00 -1.81
CA MET A 47 5.89 -6.62 -0.50
C MET A 47 5.33 -5.80 0.69
N PRO A 48 4.04 -5.41 0.69
CA PRO A 48 3.46 -4.62 1.79
C PRO A 48 3.36 -5.42 3.11
N PHE A 49 3.43 -6.75 3.04
CA PHE A 49 3.33 -7.68 4.18
C PHE A 49 4.69 -8.29 4.58
N SER A 50 5.79 -7.66 4.18
CA SER A 50 7.15 -8.22 4.29
C SER A 50 7.31 -9.51 3.45
N THR A 51 8.37 -10.28 3.70
CA THR A 51 8.66 -11.56 3.03
C THR A 51 9.46 -12.51 3.94
N GLY A 52 9.62 -13.76 3.51
CA GLY A 52 10.41 -14.78 4.20
C GLY A 52 9.79 -15.28 5.50
N LYS A 53 10.62 -15.75 6.43
CA LYS A 53 10.19 -16.42 7.69
C LYS A 53 9.38 -15.52 8.63
N ARG A 54 9.37 -14.20 8.40
CA ARG A 54 8.67 -13.19 9.20
C ARG A 54 7.63 -12.42 8.38
N VAL A 55 7.15 -13.02 7.28
CA VAL A 55 6.00 -12.49 6.53
C VAL A 55 4.80 -12.32 7.46
N CYS A 56 3.97 -11.31 7.20
CA CYS A 56 2.80 -11.01 8.02
C CYS A 56 1.87 -12.23 8.12
N LEU A 57 1.70 -12.76 9.33
CA LEU A 57 0.79 -13.88 9.60
C LEU A 57 -0.65 -13.54 9.20
N GLY A 58 -1.04 -12.27 9.28
CA GLY A 58 -2.37 -11.78 8.96
C GLY A 58 -2.59 -11.39 7.49
N GLU A 59 -1.66 -11.64 6.58
CA GLU A 59 -1.77 -11.18 5.17
C GLU A 59 -3.09 -11.59 4.52
N GLN A 60 -3.49 -12.86 4.65
CA GLN A 60 -4.72 -13.36 4.02
C GLN A 60 -5.97 -12.70 4.60
N LEU A 61 -6.02 -12.54 5.93
CA LEU A 61 -7.11 -11.85 6.61
C LEU A 61 -7.20 -10.39 6.18
N ALA A 62 -6.07 -9.67 6.18
CA ALA A 62 -6.01 -8.28 5.77
C ALA A 62 -6.45 -8.07 4.31
N ARG A 63 -6.04 -8.96 3.39
CA ARG A 63 -6.49 -8.91 1.98
C ARG A 63 -8.00 -9.10 1.86
N MET A 64 -8.56 -10.05 2.60
CA MET A 64 -10.00 -10.30 2.61
C MET A 64 -10.76 -9.10 3.19
N GLU A 65 -10.34 -8.56 4.33
CA GLU A 65 -10.94 -7.39 4.96
C GLU A 65 -10.87 -6.17 4.02
N LEU A 66 -9.70 -5.87 3.46
CA LEU A 66 -9.53 -4.76 2.52
C LEU A 66 -10.48 -4.88 1.33
N PHE A 67 -10.55 -6.05 0.70
CA PHE A 67 -11.44 -6.27 -0.44
C PHE A 67 -12.91 -6.08 -0.03
N LEU A 68 -13.36 -6.79 1.00
CA LEU A 68 -14.77 -6.78 1.42
C LEU A 68 -15.22 -5.39 1.88
N PHE A 69 -14.45 -4.71 2.74
CA PHE A 69 -14.81 -3.37 3.20
C PHE A 69 -14.79 -2.37 2.05
N PHE A 70 -13.74 -2.36 1.23
CA PHE A 70 -13.61 -1.40 0.14
C PHE A 70 -14.73 -1.53 -0.89
N THR A 71 -15.00 -2.75 -1.38
CA THR A 71 -16.06 -2.96 -2.37
C THR A 71 -17.43 -2.70 -1.77
N SER A 72 -17.69 -3.13 -0.53
CA SER A 72 -19.00 -2.90 0.11
C SER A 72 -19.29 -1.42 0.34
N LEU A 73 -18.27 -0.62 0.67
CA LEU A 73 -18.41 0.82 0.82
C LEU A 73 -18.68 1.50 -0.51
N LEU A 74 -17.89 1.20 -1.55
CA LEU A 74 -18.05 1.80 -2.89
C LEU A 74 -19.33 1.37 -3.61
N GLN A 75 -19.86 0.19 -3.31
CA GLN A 75 -21.15 -0.26 -3.84
C GLN A 75 -22.34 0.53 -3.27
N ARG A 76 -22.22 1.10 -2.07
CA ARG A 76 -23.33 1.72 -1.33
C ARG A 76 -23.21 3.24 -1.19
N PHE A 77 -22.01 3.77 -1.27
CA PHE A 77 -21.72 5.18 -1.04
C PHE A 77 -20.85 5.74 -2.16
N THR A 78 -21.11 6.99 -2.53
CA THR A 78 -20.21 7.78 -3.36
C THR A 78 -19.45 8.72 -2.44
N PHE A 79 -18.12 8.63 -2.43
CA PHE A 79 -17.29 9.47 -1.60
C PHE A 79 -16.85 10.72 -2.36
N SER A 80 -16.99 11.87 -1.72
CA SER A 80 -16.50 13.14 -2.27
C SER A 80 -15.85 14.00 -1.18
N ALA A 81 -14.96 14.89 -1.59
CA ALA A 81 -14.42 15.88 -0.66
C ALA A 81 -15.44 17.02 -0.47
N PRO A 82 -15.53 17.62 0.73
CA PRO A 82 -16.34 18.82 0.93
C PRO A 82 -15.96 19.94 -0.04
N ALA A 83 -16.92 20.77 -0.44
CA ALA A 83 -16.69 21.86 -1.38
C ALA A 83 -15.49 22.74 -0.97
N GLY A 84 -14.54 22.92 -1.88
CA GLY A 84 -13.34 23.73 -1.66
C GLY A 84 -12.29 23.11 -0.72
N LYS A 85 -12.47 21.87 -0.26
CA LYS A 85 -11.48 21.16 0.56
C LYS A 85 -10.93 19.95 -0.20
N GLN A 86 -9.62 19.73 -0.10
CA GLN A 86 -8.97 18.50 -0.58
C GLN A 86 -8.25 17.84 0.60
N PRO A 87 -8.33 16.50 0.75
CA PRO A 87 -7.53 15.79 1.74
C PRO A 87 -6.04 16.03 1.50
N SER A 88 -5.29 16.30 2.57
CA SER A 88 -3.83 16.38 2.48
C SER A 88 -3.25 14.99 2.22
N LEU A 89 -2.26 14.92 1.33
CA LEU A 89 -1.49 13.69 1.07
C LEU A 89 -0.33 13.50 2.06
N GLU A 90 -0.15 14.43 2.99
CA GLU A 90 0.84 14.29 4.07
C GLU A 90 0.40 13.23 5.08
N PHE A 91 1.36 12.48 5.60
CA PHE A 91 1.14 11.42 6.57
C PHE A 91 1.67 11.81 7.95
N ARG A 92 1.14 11.15 8.99
CA ARG A 92 1.71 11.19 10.34
C ARG A 92 2.91 10.25 10.39
N LEU A 93 4.06 10.77 10.82
CA LEU A 93 5.27 9.97 11.02
C LEU A 93 5.10 9.09 12.27
N GLY A 94 5.40 7.81 12.15
CA GLY A 94 5.29 6.82 13.22
C GLY A 94 5.62 5.42 12.72
N GLY A 95 5.36 4.38 13.53
CA GLY A 95 5.55 2.98 13.12
C GLY A 95 4.66 2.55 11.95
N ILE A 96 3.56 3.26 11.71
CA ILE A 96 2.68 3.14 10.55
C ILE A 96 2.52 4.50 9.87
N ARG A 97 2.46 4.53 8.53
CA ARG A 97 2.08 5.74 7.78
C ARG A 97 0.57 5.84 7.75
N SER A 98 0.01 6.86 8.39
CA SER A 98 -1.43 7.14 8.41
C SER A 98 -1.72 8.54 7.87
N PRO A 99 -2.84 8.76 7.17
CA PRO A 99 -3.21 10.09 6.71
C PRO A 99 -3.47 11.04 7.89
N LYS A 100 -3.28 12.35 7.67
CA LYS A 100 -3.83 13.37 8.57
C LYS A 100 -5.36 13.30 8.57
N PRO A 101 -6.06 13.72 9.64
CA PRO A 101 -7.52 13.72 9.68
C PRO A 101 -8.13 14.50 8.50
N TYR A 102 -9.16 13.92 7.87
CA TYR A 102 -9.91 14.54 6.78
C TYR A 102 -11.39 14.20 6.90
N HIS A 103 -12.22 14.94 6.18
CA HIS A 103 -13.67 14.71 6.09
C HIS A 103 -14.05 14.31 4.68
N LEU A 104 -15.03 13.41 4.56
CA LEU A 104 -15.67 13.03 3.31
C LEU A 104 -17.17 13.31 3.40
N LEU A 105 -17.79 13.53 2.25
CA LEU A 105 -19.24 13.56 2.03
C LEU A 105 -19.68 12.28 1.33
#